data_AF-A0A1S6LN33-F1
#
_entry.id   AF-A0A1S6LN33-F1
#
_cell.length_a   1.000
_cell.length_b   1.000
_cell.length_c   1.000
_cell.angle_alpha   90.00
_cell.angle_beta   90.00
_cell.angle_gamma   90.00
#
_symmetry.space_group_name_H-M   'P 1'
#
loop_
_entity.id
_entity.type
_entity.pdbx_description
1 polymer ?
#
loop_
_entity_poly.entity_id
_entity_poly.type
_entity_poly.pdbx_seq_one_letter_code
_entity_poly.pdbx_strand_id
1 'polypeptide(L)'
;LLNGPSGGAQTPLRRWLRHGMPSLERMRSQHRSWARISGRMPSDAVEQLCLTNVVQQLEHLRAHEAVAKRLTEGTLELHGMYFHVGEAQAYLLASSDEHEIDEVFDRVAPAPSALEKSRA
;
A
#
# COMPACT_ATOMS: atom_id res chain seq x y z
N LEU A 1 0.81 20.14 -3.79
CA LEU A 1 1.27 18.96 -3.01
C LEU A 1 1.97 17.95 -3.92
N LEU A 2 1.45 17.64 -5.12
CA LEU A 2 2.30 17.05 -6.17
C LEU A 2 2.39 17.87 -7.46
N ASN A 3 1.38 18.63 -7.87
CA ASN A 3 1.51 19.63 -8.96
C ASN A 3 0.60 20.87 -8.82
N GLY A 4 -0.15 21.00 -7.71
CA GLY A 4 -1.07 22.12 -7.48
C GLY A 4 -0.41 23.36 -6.87
N PRO A 5 -0.95 24.58 -7.12
CA PRO A 5 -0.34 25.85 -6.71
C PRO A 5 -0.13 25.95 -5.19
N SER A 6 1.05 26.42 -4.79
CA SER A 6 1.50 26.47 -3.40
C SER A 6 0.70 27.43 -2.49
N GLY A 7 -0.13 28.31 -3.07
CA GLY A 7 -0.85 29.37 -2.37
C GLY A 7 -2.39 29.30 -2.38
N GLY A 8 -3.01 28.20 -2.84
CA GLY A 8 -4.48 28.09 -2.92
C GLY A 8 -5.18 28.06 -1.54
N ALA A 9 -6.43 28.51 -1.47
CA ALA A 9 -7.25 28.50 -0.25
C ALA A 9 -7.18 27.14 0.49
N GLN A 10 -7.26 27.16 1.83
CA GLN A 10 -7.25 25.95 2.67
C GLN A 10 -8.55 25.15 2.49
N THR A 11 -8.63 24.38 1.40
CA THR A 11 -9.77 23.48 1.16
C THR A 11 -9.74 22.30 2.13
N PRO A 12 -10.90 21.68 2.43
CA PRO A 12 -10.94 20.42 3.17
C PRO A 12 -10.02 19.34 2.58
N LEU A 13 -9.98 19.22 1.24
CA LEU A 13 -9.10 18.29 0.55
C LEU A 13 -7.61 18.59 0.81
N ARG A 14 -7.20 19.87 0.79
CA ARG A 14 -5.81 20.25 1.07
C ARG A 14 -5.40 19.89 2.50
N ARG A 15 -6.31 20.05 3.47
CA ARG A 15 -6.07 19.62 4.86
C ARG A 15 -5.93 18.10 4.96
N TRP A 16 -6.78 17.35 4.27
CA TRP A 16 -6.71 15.89 4.23
C TRP A 16 -5.39 15.40 3.60
N LEU A 17 -5.02 15.92 2.42
CA LEU A 17 -3.81 15.52 1.71
C LEU A 17 -2.52 15.81 2.47
N ARG A 18 -2.53 16.71 3.46
CA ARG A 18 -1.39 16.93 4.35
C ARG A 18 -1.02 15.68 5.15
N HIS A 19 -1.98 14.78 5.42
CA HIS A 19 -1.69 13.51 6.10
C HIS A 19 -0.84 12.54 5.25
N GLY A 20 -0.66 12.83 3.95
CA GLY A 20 0.28 12.11 3.08
C GLY A 20 1.73 12.63 3.15
N MET A 21 2.00 13.71 3.88
CA MET A 21 3.36 14.27 4.01
C MET A 21 4.39 13.25 4.53
N PRO A 22 4.08 12.46 5.57
CA PRO A 22 4.99 11.40 6.01
C PRO A 22 5.31 10.36 4.92
N SER A 23 4.36 10.02 4.05
CA SER A 23 4.60 9.08 2.94
C SER A 23 5.54 9.70 1.90
N LEU A 24 5.40 11.00 1.64
CA LEU A 24 6.30 11.76 0.77
C LEU A 24 7.72 11.84 1.34
N GLU A 25 7.85 12.04 2.65
CA GLU A 25 9.13 12.06 3.35
C GLU A 25 9.82 10.69 3.30
N ARG A 26 9.06 9.61 3.55
CA ARG A 26 9.55 8.23 3.44
C ARG A 26 10.04 7.90 2.04
N MET A 27 9.28 8.26 1.01
CA MET A 27 9.67 8.05 -0.40
C MET A 27 10.97 8.78 -0.77
N ARG A 28 11.29 9.91 -0.12
CA ARG A 28 12.53 10.67 -0.34
C ARG A 28 13.73 10.15 0.46
N SER A 29 13.50 9.29 1.45
CA SER A 29 14.57 8.75 2.28
C SER A 29 15.39 7.72 1.50
N GLN A 30 16.72 7.82 1.61
CA GLN A 30 17.68 6.86 1.04
C GLN A 30 18.00 5.70 1.99
N HIS A 31 17.44 5.69 3.20
CA HIS A 31 17.82 4.77 4.29
C HIS A 31 16.96 3.50 4.36
N ARG A 32 16.01 3.30 3.43
CA ARG A 32 15.13 2.12 3.39
C ARG A 32 14.92 1.63 1.96
N SER A 33 14.69 0.33 1.80
CA SER A 33 14.18 -0.25 0.56
C SER A 33 12.82 0.39 0.25
N TRP A 34 12.62 0.77 -1.01
CA TRP A 34 11.33 1.30 -1.45
C TRP A 34 10.35 0.17 -1.70
N ALA A 35 9.08 0.40 -1.32
CA ALA A 35 7.99 -0.48 -1.71
C ALA A 35 7.95 -0.66 -3.23
N ARG A 36 7.89 -1.92 -3.68
CA ARG A 36 7.98 -2.27 -5.11
C ARG A 36 6.96 -3.33 -5.47
N ILE A 37 6.72 -3.47 -6.76
CA ILE A 37 5.89 -4.55 -7.30
C ILE A 37 6.79 -5.74 -7.63
N SER A 38 6.30 -6.95 -7.37
CA SER A 38 7.02 -8.17 -7.71
C SER A 38 7.28 -8.22 -9.21
N GLY A 39 8.56 -8.37 -9.60
CA GLY A 39 9.00 -8.39 -10.99
C GLY A 39 9.14 -7.03 -11.69
N ARG A 40 8.82 -5.88 -11.04
CA ARG A 40 9.09 -4.55 -11.62
C ARG A 40 9.21 -3.42 -10.60
N MET A 41 9.96 -2.38 -10.95
CA MET A 41 9.90 -1.11 -10.23
C MET A 41 8.56 -0.39 -10.50
N PRO A 42 8.14 0.54 -9.64
CA PRO A 42 7.03 1.44 -9.93
C PRO A 42 7.24 2.24 -11.21
N SER A 43 6.16 2.46 -11.95
CA SER A 43 6.16 3.12 -13.26
C SER A 43 6.43 4.61 -13.18
N ASP A 44 6.01 5.25 -12.09
CA ASP A 44 6.25 6.66 -11.81
C ASP A 44 6.30 6.95 -10.30
N ALA A 45 6.58 8.21 -9.95
CA ALA A 45 6.65 8.66 -8.56
C ALA A 45 5.29 8.65 -7.83
N VAL A 46 4.18 8.69 -8.55
CA VAL A 46 2.83 8.63 -7.96
C VAL A 46 2.51 7.20 -7.57
N GLU A 47 2.81 6.21 -8.42
CA GLU A 47 2.70 4.79 -8.08
C GLU A 47 3.58 4.44 -6.89
N GLN A 48 4.84 4.90 -6.87
CA GLN A 48 5.72 4.71 -5.72
C GLN A 48 5.13 5.29 -4.42
N LEU A 49 4.55 6.51 -4.50
CA LEU A 49 3.91 7.12 -3.33
C LEU A 49 2.68 6.34 -2.87
N CYS A 50 1.87 5.81 -3.79
CA CYS A 50 0.71 4.99 -3.46
C CYS A 50 1.12 3.73 -2.69
N LEU A 51 2.15 3.00 -3.16
CA LEU A 51 2.66 1.82 -2.47
C LEU A 51 3.21 2.17 -1.08
N THR A 52 4.00 3.25 -1.00
CA THR A 52 4.56 3.76 0.27
C THR A 52 3.46 4.16 1.25
N ASN A 53 2.37 4.75 0.76
CA ASN A 53 1.23 5.12 1.57
C ASN A 53 0.55 3.90 2.18
N VAL A 54 0.32 2.84 1.39
CA VAL A 54 -0.30 1.59 1.88
C VAL A 54 0.51 1.01 3.03
N VAL A 55 1.83 0.88 2.87
CA VAL A 55 2.71 0.37 3.93
C VAL A 55 2.61 1.23 5.18
N GLN A 56 2.68 2.55 5.02
CA GLN A 56 2.58 3.46 6.17
C GLN A 56 1.23 3.36 6.89
N GLN A 57 0.11 3.26 6.16
CA GLN A 57 -1.19 3.12 6.82
C GLN A 57 -1.31 1.79 7.56
N LEU A 58 -0.70 0.71 7.06
CA LEU A 58 -0.65 -0.56 7.80
C LEU A 58 0.17 -0.43 9.08
N GLU A 59 1.31 0.26 9.06
CA GLU A 59 2.10 0.53 10.27
C GLU A 59 1.28 1.34 11.29
N HIS A 60 0.56 2.37 10.85
CA HIS A 60 -0.33 3.14 11.73
C HIS A 60 -1.45 2.27 12.32
N LEU A 61 -2.06 1.40 11.51
CA LEU A 61 -3.09 0.48 11.98
C LEU A 61 -2.52 -0.50 13.02
N ARG A 62 -1.35 -1.10 12.76
CA ARG A 62 -0.69 -2.01 13.71
C ARG A 62 -0.33 -1.33 15.03
N ALA A 63 0.02 -0.05 15.00
CA ALA A 63 0.32 0.74 16.20
C ALA A 63 -0.93 1.11 17.02
N HIS A 64 -2.13 0.95 16.47
CA HIS A 64 -3.37 1.28 17.18
C HIS A 64 -3.78 0.14 18.12
N GLU A 65 -3.96 0.43 19.41
CA GLU A 65 -4.19 -0.55 20.48
C GLU A 65 -5.29 -1.59 20.16
N ALA A 66 -6.46 -1.12 19.70
CA ALA A 66 -7.58 -2.01 19.36
C ALA A 66 -7.26 -2.99 18.21
N VAL A 67 -6.42 -2.57 17.26
CA VAL A 67 -6.00 -3.39 16.12
C VAL A 67 -4.90 -4.36 16.58
N ALA A 68 -3.89 -3.86 17.28
CA ALA A 68 -2.81 -4.65 17.86
C ALA A 68 -3.35 -5.81 18.69
N LYS A 69 -4.31 -5.53 19.59
CA LYS A 69 -4.97 -6.56 20.40
C LYS A 69 -5.59 -7.66 19.55
N ARG A 70 -6.39 -7.31 18.54
CA ARG A 70 -7.08 -8.31 17.69
C ARG A 70 -6.12 -9.08 16.79
N LEU A 71 -5.05 -8.44 16.33
CA LEU A 71 -3.95 -9.13 15.64
C LEU A 71 -3.31 -10.17 16.54
N THR A 72 -2.97 -9.82 17.80
CA THR A 72 -2.37 -10.76 18.76
C THR A 72 -3.30 -11.91 19.14
N GLU A 73 -4.62 -11.65 19.17
CA GLU A 73 -5.64 -12.68 19.40
C GLU A 73 -5.91 -13.56 18.17
N GLY A 74 -5.34 -13.23 17.00
CA GLY A 74 -5.62 -13.92 15.74
C GLY A 74 -7.05 -13.73 15.22
N THR A 75 -7.77 -12.72 15.71
CA THR A 75 -9.18 -12.43 15.34
C THR A 75 -9.30 -11.32 14.29
N LEU A 76 -8.17 -10.85 13.79
CA LEU A 76 -8.05 -9.86 12.73
C LEU A 76 -6.80 -10.17 11.90
N GLU A 77 -6.91 -10.01 10.60
CA GLU A 77 -5.78 -9.98 9.67
C GLU A 77 -5.72 -8.60 9.02
N LEU A 78 -4.51 -8.11 8.76
CA LEU A 78 -4.28 -6.86 8.03
C LEU A 78 -3.58 -7.16 6.71
N HIS A 79 -4.19 -6.68 5.63
CA HIS A 79 -3.72 -6.86 4.26
C HIS A 79 -3.47 -5.50 3.62
N GLY A 80 -2.32 -5.35 2.96
CA GLY A 80 -2.03 -4.20 2.11
C GLY A 80 -2.42 -4.49 0.68
N MET A 81 -3.21 -3.62 0.06
CA MET A 81 -3.63 -3.79 -1.33
C MET A 81 -3.43 -2.50 -2.13
N TYR A 82 -2.92 -2.63 -3.33
CA TYR A 82 -2.84 -1.57 -4.34
C TYR A 82 -3.50 -2.04 -5.63
N PHE A 83 -4.31 -1.19 -6.25
CA PHE A 83 -4.97 -1.50 -7.51
C PHE A 83 -4.54 -0.52 -8.59
N HIS A 84 -3.87 -1.02 -9.61
CA HIS A 84 -3.52 -0.22 -10.79
C HIS A 84 -4.70 -0.21 -11.75
N VAL A 85 -5.39 0.94 -11.84
CA VAL A 85 -6.60 1.10 -12.67
C VAL A 85 -6.32 0.86 -14.16
N GLY A 86 -5.25 1.46 -14.70
CA GLY A 86 -4.90 1.31 -16.13
C GLY A 86 -4.58 -0.13 -16.55
N GLU A 87 -3.97 -0.94 -15.68
CA GLU A 87 -3.68 -2.36 -15.93
C GLU A 87 -4.83 -3.29 -15.53
N ALA A 88 -5.88 -2.76 -14.88
CA ALA A 88 -6.93 -3.53 -14.21
C ALA A 88 -6.38 -4.65 -13.29
N GLN A 89 -5.29 -4.37 -12.56
CA GLN A 89 -4.56 -5.35 -11.77
C GLN A 89 -4.53 -4.97 -10.29
N ALA A 90 -4.86 -5.95 -9.43
CA ALA A 90 -4.67 -5.87 -7.98
C ALA A 90 -3.30 -6.44 -7.59
N TYR A 91 -2.68 -5.81 -6.61
CA TYR A 91 -1.43 -6.22 -6.01
C TYR A 91 -1.60 -6.28 -4.49
N LEU A 92 -1.13 -7.36 -3.87
CA LEU A 92 -1.18 -7.58 -2.42
C LEU A 92 0.22 -7.46 -1.85
N LEU A 93 0.40 -6.68 -0.78
CA LEU A 93 1.66 -6.67 -0.03
C LEU A 93 1.87 -8.08 0.53
N ALA A 94 2.99 -8.72 0.14
CA ALA A 94 3.39 -10.00 0.71
C ALA A 94 3.38 -9.89 2.24
N SER A 95 2.85 -10.91 2.91
CA SER A 95 2.79 -10.92 4.37
C SER A 95 4.22 -10.75 4.88
N SER A 96 4.51 -9.58 5.43
CA SER A 96 5.76 -9.32 6.10
C SER A 96 5.78 -10.20 7.34
N ASP A 97 6.28 -11.42 7.21
CA ASP A 97 6.84 -12.11 8.36
C ASP A 97 7.78 -11.12 9.03
N GLU A 98 7.79 -11.06 10.36
CA GLU A 98 8.42 -9.99 11.17
C GLU A 98 9.92 -9.76 10.89
N HIS A 99 10.51 -10.55 9.98
CA HIS A 99 11.91 -10.56 9.60
C HIS A 99 12.18 -10.26 8.11
N GLU A 100 11.16 -10.09 7.26
CA GLU A 100 11.35 -9.74 5.84
C GLU A 100 11.22 -8.23 5.62
N ILE A 101 12.35 -7.60 5.27
CA ILE A 101 12.55 -6.14 5.21
C ILE A 101 12.04 -5.55 3.87
N ASP A 102 11.51 -6.39 2.98
CA ASP A 102 11.20 -6.00 1.61
C ASP A 102 9.69 -5.83 1.41
N GLU A 103 9.27 -4.57 1.27
CA GLU A 103 7.88 -4.15 1.03
C GLU A 103 7.45 -4.50 -0.41
N VAL A 104 7.24 -5.80 -0.69
CA VAL A 104 6.95 -6.32 -2.04
C VAL A 104 5.46 -6.56 -2.23
N PHE A 105 4.91 -6.01 -3.30
CA PHE A 105 3.53 -6.19 -3.71
C PHE A 105 3.43 -7.23 -4.84
N ASP A 106 2.84 -8.39 -4.55
CA ASP A 106 2.63 -9.48 -5.49
C ASP A 106 1.34 -9.29 -6.30
N ARG A 107 1.37 -9.68 -7.58
CA ARG A 107 0.18 -9.68 -8.43
C ARG A 107 -0.82 -10.70 -7.91
N VAL A 108 -2.06 -10.25 -7.72
CA VAL A 108 -3.18 -11.17 -7.47
C VAL A 108 -3.56 -11.83 -8.80
N ALA A 109 -3.34 -13.13 -8.91
CA ALA A 109 -3.83 -13.91 -10.05
C ALA A 109 -5.36 -14.08 -9.93
N PRO A 110 -6.10 -14.05 -11.06
CA PRO A 110 -7.51 -14.45 -11.02
C PRO A 110 -7.59 -15.89 -10.51
N ALA A 111 -8.46 -16.12 -9.52
CA ALA A 111 -8.73 -17.48 -9.08
C ALA A 111 -9.29 -18.29 -10.27
N PRO A 112 -8.88 -19.55 -10.47
CA PRO A 112 -9.47 -20.39 -11.51
C PRO A 112 -10.98 -20.45 -11.28
N SER A 113 -11.74 -20.21 -12.34
CA SER A 113 -13.18 -20.05 -12.21
C SER A 113 -13.80 -21.37 -11.72
N ALA A 114 -14.82 -21.29 -10.87
CA ALA A 114 -15.58 -22.48 -10.47
C ALA A 114 -16.23 -23.20 -11.68
N LEU A 115 -16.37 -22.50 -12.81
CA LEU A 115 -16.87 -23.03 -14.08
C LEU A 115 -15.89 -24.01 -14.76
N GLU A 116 -14.58 -23.86 -14.57
CA GLU A 116 -13.57 -24.79 -15.10
C GLU A 116 -13.50 -26.08 -14.26
N LYS A 117 -13.79 -26.01 -12.95
CA LYS A 117 -13.81 -27.18 -12.07
C LYS A 117 -14.97 -28.16 -12.35
N SER A 118 -15.99 -27.73 -13.08
CA SER A 118 -17.14 -28.57 -13.44
C SER A 118 -16.97 -29.33 -14.78
N ARG A 119 -15.83 -29.14 -15.47
CA ARG A 119 -15.54 -29.74 -16.78
C ARG A 119 -14.44 -30.83 -16.75
N ALA A 120 -13.97 -31.20 -15.56
CA ALA A 120 -12.98 -32.24 -15.34
C ALA A 120 -13.59 -33.45 -14.64
#